data_AF-A0A1G5CAZ0-F1
#
_entry.id   AF-A0A1G5CAZ0-F1
#
_cell.length_a   1.000
_cell.length_b   1.000
_cell.length_c   1.000
_cell.angle_alpha   90.00
_cell.angle_beta   90.00
_cell.angle_gamma   90.00
#
_symmetry.space_group_name_H-M   'P 1'
#
loop_
_entity.id
_entity.type
_entity.pdbx_description
1 polymer ?
#
loop_
_entity_poly.entity_id
_entity_poly.type
_entity_poly.pdbx_seq_one_letter_code
_entity_poly.pdbx_strand_id
1 'polypeptide(L)'
;MPAWRWDRIVLGIHTSDSASGGWVDLWCNRSRQAFSNGTTRFTGRTWNTYNDPKWGVYDRDTPEHAATNRIDAPKVGTTYDDVVQ
;
A
#
# COMPACT_ATOMS: atom_id res chain seq x y z
N MET A 1 10.03 2.00 9.37
CA MET A 1 9.28 1.33 10.46
C MET A 1 10.28 0.73 11.44
N PRO A 2 10.13 0.92 12.76
CA PRO A 2 10.95 0.21 13.74
C PRO A 2 10.70 -1.30 13.66
N ALA A 3 11.76 -2.10 13.80
CA ALA A 3 11.62 -3.56 13.89
C ALA A 3 10.82 -3.96 15.14
N TRP A 4 10.17 -5.13 15.08
CA TRP A 4 9.43 -5.75 16.19
C TRP A 4 8.23 -4.94 16.71
N ARG A 5 7.60 -4.15 15.85
CA ARG A 5 6.34 -3.44 16.14
C ARG A 5 5.29 -3.78 15.08
N TRP A 6 4.03 -3.66 15.47
CA TRP A 6 2.91 -3.71 14.53
C TRP A 6 2.68 -2.32 13.96
N ASP A 7 2.71 -2.22 12.63
CA ASP A 7 2.32 -1.03 11.89
C ASP A 7 1.03 -1.32 11.12
N ARG A 8 0.16 -0.30 11.04
CA ARG A 8 -1.08 -0.37 10.26
C ARG A 8 -0.91 0.43 8.98
N ILE A 9 -1.08 -0.24 7.84
CA ILE A 9 -1.02 0.38 6.51
C ILE A 9 -2.38 0.27 5.84
N VAL A 10 -2.87 1.39 5.30
CA VAL A 10 -4.01 1.42 4.39
C VAL A 10 -3.57 2.08 3.08
N LEU A 11 -3.88 1.45 1.96
CA LEU A 11 -3.68 2.01 0.62
C LEU A 11 -5.04 2.36 0.03
N GLY A 12 -5.22 3.63 -0.35
CA GLY A 12 -6.32 4.05 -1.21
C GLY A 12 -5.86 3.94 -2.66
N ILE A 13 -6.56 3.18 -3.49
CA ILE A 13 -6.20 2.99 -4.91
C ILE A 13 -7.40 3.34 -5.78
N HIS A 14 -7.20 4.24 -6.73
CA HIS A 14 -8.13 4.49 -7.82
C HIS A 14 -7.53 4.00 -9.12
N THR A 15 -8.21 3.04 -9.77
CA THR A 15 -7.73 2.36 -10.97
C THR A 15 -8.02 3.18 -12.23
N SER A 16 -7.02 3.36 -13.08
CA SER A 16 -7.18 3.91 -14.42
C SER A 16 -6.08 3.39 -15.34
N ASP A 17 -6.43 3.18 -16.60
CA ASP A 17 -5.55 2.84 -17.72
C ASP A 17 -4.96 4.07 -18.43
N SER A 18 -5.47 5.26 -18.13
CA SER A 18 -4.88 6.51 -18.60
C SER A 18 -3.55 6.81 -17.89
N ALA A 19 -2.70 7.63 -18.51
CA ALA A 19 -1.37 7.94 -17.97
C ALA A 19 -1.41 8.66 -16.61
N SER A 20 -2.50 9.35 -16.27
CA SER A 20 -2.63 10.19 -15.07
C SER A 20 -3.99 10.12 -14.36
N GLY A 21 -4.92 9.29 -14.81
CA GLY A 21 -6.26 9.21 -14.22
C GLY A 21 -6.35 8.38 -12.95
N GLY A 22 -5.33 7.57 -12.65
CA GLY A 22 -5.25 6.77 -11.45
C GLY A 22 -4.52 7.51 -10.33
N TRP A 23 -4.69 7.03 -9.10
CA TRP A 23 -3.91 7.51 -7.97
C TRP A 23 -3.77 6.47 -6.85
N VAL A 24 -2.74 6.67 -6.02
CA VAL A 24 -2.50 5.94 -4.78
C VAL A 24 -2.34 6.92 -3.62
N ASP A 25 -2.92 6.58 -2.48
CA ASP A 25 -2.88 7.30 -1.20
C ASP A 25 -2.43 6.35 -0.09
N LEU A 26 -1.79 6.87 0.95
CA LEU A 26 -1.18 6.07 2.02
C LEU A 26 -1.58 6.60 3.39
N TRP A 27 -2.10 5.72 4.24
CA TRP A 27 -2.18 5.94 5.68
C TRP A 27 -1.22 5.00 6.38
N CYS A 28 -0.41 5.56 7.27
CA CYS A 28 0.48 4.83 8.16
C CYS A 28 0.05 5.11 9.60
N ASN A 29 -0.26 4.06 10.36
CA ASN A 29 -0.71 4.17 11.75
C ASN A 29 -1.84 5.20 11.93
N ARG A 30 -2.85 5.12 11.05
CA ARG A 30 -4.03 6.01 10.94
C ARG A 30 -3.74 7.46 10.52
N SER A 31 -2.48 7.83 10.30
CA SER A 31 -2.10 9.14 9.79
C SER A 31 -1.98 9.11 8.27
N ARG A 32 -2.71 9.99 7.57
CA ARG A 32 -2.58 10.16 6.12
C ARG A 32 -1.23 10.79 5.80
N GLN A 33 -0.48 10.19 4.89
CA GLN A 33 0.86 10.63 4.53
C GLN A 33 0.81 11.67 3.41
N ALA A 34 1.74 12.63 3.46
CA ALA A 34 2.00 13.56 2.37
C ALA A 34 3.36 13.24 1.74
N PHE A 35 3.44 13.37 0.41
CA PHE A 35 4.68 13.34 -0.33
C PHE A 35 5.47 14.63 -0.12
N SER A 36 6.75 14.63 -0.52
CA SER A 36 7.66 15.78 -0.35
C SER A 36 7.19 17.06 -1.06
N ASN A 37 6.30 16.93 -2.04
CA ASN A 37 5.67 18.05 -2.75
C ASN A 37 4.36 18.53 -2.09
N GLY A 38 3.99 17.99 -0.93
CA GLY A 38 2.78 18.35 -0.18
C GLY A 38 1.49 17.67 -0.67
N THR A 39 1.52 16.88 -1.75
CA THR A 39 0.33 16.12 -2.16
C THR A 39 0.15 14.89 -1.29
N THR A 40 -1.08 14.40 -1.16
CA THR A 40 -1.39 13.13 -0.49
C THR A 40 -1.60 11.99 -1.48
N ARG A 41 -1.57 12.29 -2.78
CA ARG A 41 -1.80 11.32 -3.84
C ARG A 41 -0.63 11.28 -4.80
N PHE A 42 -0.18 10.07 -5.09
CA PHE A 42 0.67 9.76 -6.23
C PHE A 42 -0.22 9.47 -7.42
N THR A 43 -0.19 10.31 -8.45
CA THR A 43 -1.02 10.18 -9.66
C THR A 43 -0.28 9.41 -10.75
N GLY A 44 -0.99 8.54 -11.46
CA GLY A 44 -0.41 7.79 -12.58
C GLY A 44 -1.37 6.73 -13.13
N ARG A 45 -0.90 5.94 -14.09
CA ARG A 45 -1.59 4.72 -14.51
C ARG A 45 -1.52 3.67 -13.40
N THR A 46 -2.66 3.11 -13.02
CA THR A 46 -2.79 2.13 -11.92
C THR A 46 -3.52 0.85 -12.36
N TRP A 47 -3.80 0.72 -13.66
CA TRP A 47 -4.45 -0.43 -14.27
C TRP A 47 -3.97 -0.63 -15.70
N ASN A 48 -3.86 -1.89 -16.13
CA ASN A 48 -3.66 -2.26 -17.53
C ASN A 48 -4.44 -3.52 -17.93
N THR A 49 -4.49 -4.56 -17.09
CA THR A 49 -5.24 -5.81 -17.35
C THR A 49 -5.83 -6.43 -16.09
N TYR A 50 -5.06 -6.53 -15.00
CA TYR A 50 -5.51 -7.04 -13.70
C TYR A 50 -4.62 -6.47 -12.57
N ASN A 51 -5.15 -6.47 -11.34
CA ASN A 51 -4.40 -6.14 -10.12
C ASN A 51 -4.61 -7.25 -9.09
N ASP A 52 -3.53 -7.93 -8.70
CA ASP A 52 -3.56 -9.02 -7.72
C ASP A 52 -2.86 -8.58 -6.43
N PRO A 53 -3.60 -8.19 -5.38
CA PRO A 53 -2.97 -7.84 -4.10
C PRO A 53 -2.31 -9.08 -3.48
N LYS A 54 -1.07 -8.90 -3.02
CA LYS A 54 -0.28 -9.93 -2.33
C LYS A 54 0.27 -9.35 -1.04
N TRP A 55 0.31 -10.15 0.01
CA TRP A 55 0.97 -9.81 1.27
C TRP A 55 2.06 -10.82 1.57
N GLY A 56 3.21 -10.34 1.99
CA GLY A 56 4.35 -11.18 2.32
C GLY A 56 5.62 -10.37 2.33
N VAL A 57 6.73 -11.08 2.43
CA VAL A 57 8.05 -10.55 2.12
C VAL A 57 8.48 -11.11 0.77
N TYR A 58 8.99 -10.24 -0.09
CA TYR A 58 9.55 -10.63 -1.38
C TYR A 58 10.98 -10.09 -1.46
N ASP A 59 11.95 -10.99 -1.31
CA ASP A 59 13.36 -10.69 -1.41
C ASP A 59 13.90 -11.20 -2.75
N ARG A 60 13.78 -10.36 -3.79
CA ARG A 60 14.17 -10.72 -5.16
C ARG A 60 15.68 -10.89 -5.30
N ASP A 61 16.44 -10.04 -4.62
CA ASP A 61 17.85 -9.81 -4.93
C ASP A 61 18.79 -10.44 -3.90
N THR A 62 18.30 -10.84 -2.72
CA THR A 62 19.09 -11.57 -1.70
C THR A 62 18.34 -12.77 -1.11
N PRO A 63 17.93 -13.77 -1.93
CA PRO A 63 17.13 -14.91 -1.48
C PRO A 63 17.79 -15.77 -0.40
N GLU A 64 19.10 -15.66 -0.20
CA GLU A 64 19.86 -16.32 0.86
C GLU A 64 19.59 -15.74 2.26
N HIS A 65 19.06 -14.52 2.36
CA HIS A 65 18.75 -13.89 3.64
C HIS A 65 17.38 -14.33 4.15
N ALA A 66 17.33 -14.71 5.43
CA ALA A 66 16.07 -14.94 6.10
C ALA A 66 15.37 -13.60 6.36
N ALA A 67 14.30 -13.32 5.63
CA ALA A 67 13.42 -12.20 5.89
C ALA A 67 12.13 -12.69 6.55
N THR A 68 11.75 -12.13 7.69
CA THR A 68 10.52 -12.48 8.42
C THR A 68 9.61 -11.27 8.53
N ASN A 69 8.37 -11.41 8.07
CA ASN A 69 7.30 -10.44 8.25
C ASN A 69 6.06 -11.14 8.84
N ARG A 70 5.43 -10.54 9.84
CA ARG A 70 4.16 -11.03 10.40
C ARG A 70 3.04 -10.15 9.89
N ILE A 71 2.02 -10.78 9.32
CA ILE A 71 0.85 -10.11 8.75
C ILE A 71 -0.36 -10.53 9.56
N ASP A 72 -1.21 -9.57 9.89
CA ASP A 72 -2.48 -9.80 10.58
C ASP A 72 -3.58 -8.94 9.96
N ALA A 73 -4.81 -9.45 10.02
CA ALA A 73 -6.05 -8.80 9.62
C ALA A 73 -6.04 -8.09 8.24
N PRO A 74 -5.65 -8.77 7.13
CA PRO A 74 -5.77 -8.19 5.79
C PRO A 74 -7.25 -7.92 5.46
N LYS A 75 -7.53 -6.74 4.90
CA LYS A 75 -8.88 -6.31 4.50
C LYS A 75 -8.85 -5.63 3.14
N VAL A 76 -9.95 -5.75 2.41
CA VAL A 76 -10.24 -5.00 1.19
C VAL A 76 -11.62 -4.38 1.33
N GLY A 77 -11.74 -3.11 0.98
CA GLY A 77 -12.98 -2.35 1.08
C GLY A 77 -12.99 -1.23 0.02
N THR A 78 -14.09 -0.50 -0.02
CA THR A 78 -14.30 0.60 -0.98
C THR A 78 -14.03 1.97 -0.38
N THR A 79 -13.99 2.04 0.95
CA THR A 79 -13.71 3.26 1.72
C THR A 79 -12.61 3.02 2.76
N TYR A 80 -12.06 4.09 3.31
CA TYR A 80 -11.11 4.00 4.42
C TYR A 80 -11.72 3.33 5.66
N ASP A 81 -12.99 3.62 5.95
CA ASP A 81 -13.68 3.12 7.14
C ASP A 81 -13.94 1.61 7.09
N ASP A 82 -14.02 1.02 5.88
CA ASP A 82 -14.16 -0.43 5.70
C ASP A 82 -12.93 -1.20 6.21
N VAL A 83 -11.74 -0.58 6.16
CA VAL A 83 -10.46 -1.28 6.31
C VAL A 83 -9.60 -0.78 7.47
N VAL A 84 -9.84 0.44 7.97
CA VAL A 84 -9.10 0.99 9.11
C VAL A 84 -9.24 0.11 10.36
N GLN A 85 -8.16 0.00 11.12
CA GLN A 85 -8.07 -0.77 12.38
C GLN A 85 -7.34 0.01 13.46
#